data_AF-A0A0C2RR13-F1
#
_entry.id   AF-A0A0C2RR13-F1
#
_cell.length_a   1.000
_cell.length_b   1.000
_cell.length_c   1.000
_cell.angle_alpha   90.00
_cell.angle_beta   90.00
_cell.angle_gamma   90.00
#
_symmetry.space_group_name_H-M   'P 1'
#
loop_
_entity.id
_entity.type
_entity.pdbx_description
1 polymer ?
#
loop_
_entity_poly.entity_id
_entity_poly.type
_entity_poly.pdbx_seq_one_letter_code
_entity_poly.pdbx_strand_id
1 'polypeptide(L)'
;MKKFFNLTTLYFAAAVIALGAFFIPFAVDQYNLRTQGIHYFTDDMENYHNNAHPIEDVYTIDIDLTDLESNKEKVLFDDGENQIYVSKVIAHQSNEYELFFKSSGNFSTDGATIVSGVEHKHTLDGLQSTFQAEAEAAYSGDTYPLSPLDYSGLSYSETDEFAFHLKLPDEVLSDIEEEGIIEVAVANLYLTIWAKK
;
A
#
# COMPACT_ATOMS: atom_id res chain seq x y z
N MET A 1 -0.57 62.64 14.44
CA MET A 1 -1.56 61.79 13.75
C MET A 1 -1.67 60.46 14.49
N LYS A 2 -2.70 60.28 15.33
CA LYS A 2 -3.03 58.98 15.94
C LYS A 2 -4.37 58.55 15.37
N LYS A 3 -4.36 57.56 14.47
CA LYS A 3 -5.59 56.90 14.02
C LYS A 3 -6.14 56.14 15.22
N PHE A 4 -7.28 56.58 15.76
CA PHE A 4 -8.05 55.79 16.70
C PHE A 4 -8.48 54.52 15.98
N PHE A 5 -8.02 53.36 16.46
CA PHE A 5 -8.64 52.09 16.10
C PHE A 5 -10.11 52.17 16.54
N ASN A 6 -11.04 52.11 15.59
CA ASN A 6 -12.46 52.09 15.91
C ASN A 6 -12.76 50.77 16.65
N LEU A 7 -13.58 50.82 17.70
CA LEU A 7 -13.88 49.65 18.54
C LEU A 7 -14.44 48.49 17.71
N THR A 8 -15.21 48.80 16.67
CA THR A 8 -15.70 47.85 15.67
C THR A 8 -14.57 47.18 14.88
N THR A 9 -13.54 47.93 14.49
CA THR A 9 -12.35 47.38 13.81
C THR A 9 -11.56 46.47 14.74
N LEU A 10 -11.48 46.80 16.03
CA LEU A 10 -10.84 45.95 17.04
C LEU A 10 -11.62 44.64 17.25
N TYR A 11 -12.95 44.68 17.36
CA TYR A 11 -13.77 43.48 17.47
C TYR A 11 -13.68 42.60 16.23
N PHE A 12 -13.66 43.21 15.04
CA PHE A 12 -13.51 42.45 13.80
C PHE A 12 -12.14 41.77 13.71
N ALA A 13 -11.06 42.47 14.07
CA ALA A 13 -9.72 41.88 14.13
C ALA A 13 -9.63 40.74 15.16
N ALA A 14 -10.21 40.94 16.35
CA ALA A 14 -10.24 39.91 17.39
C ALA A 14 -11.05 38.67 16.95
N ALA A 15 -12.18 38.86 16.27
CA ALA A 15 -12.99 37.77 15.72
C ALA A 15 -12.22 36.99 14.65
N VAL A 16 -11.50 37.68 13.75
CA VAL A 16 -10.66 37.02 12.74
C VAL A 16 -9.52 36.22 13.39
N ILE A 17 -8.86 36.77 14.42
CA ILE A 17 -7.81 36.06 15.16
C ILE A 17 -8.38 34.83 15.88
N ALA A 18 -9.53 34.97 16.54
CA ALA A 18 -10.17 33.87 17.25
C ALA A 18 -10.62 32.75 16.29
N LEU A 19 -11.22 33.12 15.15
CA LEU A 19 -11.57 32.16 14.10
C LEU A 19 -10.31 31.49 13.54
N GLY A 20 -9.28 32.27 13.21
CA GLY A 20 -8.00 31.74 12.74
C GLY A 20 -7.41 30.73 13.72
N ALA A 21 -7.36 31.06 15.01
CA ALA A 21 -6.88 30.18 16.07
C ALA A 21 -7.71 28.89 16.21
N PHE A 22 -9.04 28.99 16.03
CA PHE A 22 -9.95 27.85 16.08
C PHE A 22 -9.69 26.84 14.95
N PHE A 23 -9.24 27.28 13.77
CA PHE A 23 -8.95 26.41 12.64
C PHE A 23 -7.52 25.84 12.61
N ILE A 24 -6.61 26.28 13.50
CA ILE A 24 -5.24 25.78 13.55
C ILE A 24 -5.16 24.26 13.71
N PRO A 25 -5.90 23.61 14.65
CA PRO A 25 -5.83 22.15 14.82
C PRO A 25 -6.23 21.39 13.56
N PHE A 26 -7.33 21.81 12.92
CA PHE A 26 -7.78 21.20 11.65
C PHE A 26 -6.74 21.34 10.54
N ALA A 27 -6.09 22.49 10.42
CA ALA A 27 -5.04 22.71 9.43
C ALA A 27 -3.80 21.84 9.70
N VAL A 28 -3.45 21.63 10.97
CA VAL A 28 -2.34 20.76 11.37
C VAL A 28 -2.65 19.29 11.05
N ASP A 29 -3.86 18.81 11.37
CA ASP A 29 -4.26 17.43 11.05
C ASP A 29 -4.24 17.18 9.54
N GLN A 30 -4.77 18.10 8.74
CA GLN A 30 -4.74 18.01 7.28
C GLN A 30 -3.31 18.00 6.72
N TYR A 31 -2.40 18.79 7.32
CA TYR A 31 -1.00 18.81 6.93
C TYR A 31 -0.30 17.49 7.25
N ASN A 32 -0.54 16.94 8.44
CA ASN A 32 0.04 15.66 8.86
C ASN A 32 -0.48 14.51 7.99
N LEU A 33 -1.79 14.46 7.74
CA LEU A 33 -2.41 13.47 6.87
C LEU A 33 -1.81 13.49 5.47
N ARG A 34 -1.60 14.66 4.88
CA ARG A 34 -1.00 14.79 3.54
C ARG A 34 0.50 14.47 3.46
N THR A 35 1.21 14.52 4.58
CA THR A 35 2.65 14.28 4.61
C THR A 35 3.00 12.86 5.04
N GLN A 36 2.09 12.18 5.74
CA GLN A 36 2.29 10.84 6.29
C GLN A 36 1.38 9.78 5.65
N GLY A 37 0.26 10.17 5.03
CA GLY A 37 -0.74 9.26 4.47
C GLY A 37 -1.25 8.24 5.49
N ILE A 38 -1.25 6.96 5.12
CA ILE A 38 -1.72 5.85 5.97
C ILE A 38 -0.90 5.72 7.26
N HIS A 39 0.40 6.07 7.23
CA HIS A 39 1.26 6.03 8.42
C HIS A 39 0.73 6.92 9.58
N TYR A 40 -0.03 7.97 9.27
CA TYR A 40 -0.69 8.80 10.29
C TYR A 40 -1.57 7.98 11.24
N PHE A 41 -2.21 6.92 10.74
CA PHE A 41 -3.12 6.08 11.52
C PHE A 41 -2.41 4.93 12.24
N THR A 42 -1.24 4.52 11.76
CA THR A 42 -0.52 3.37 12.33
C THR A 42 0.07 3.67 13.70
N ASP A 43 0.30 4.94 14.01
CA ASP A 43 0.91 5.37 15.27
C ASP A 43 -0.15 5.89 16.26
N ASP A 44 -1.39 6.16 15.81
CA ASP A 44 -2.47 6.73 16.62
C ASP A 44 -3.47 5.68 17.10
N MET A 45 -3.03 4.88 18.07
CA MET A 45 -3.85 3.86 18.73
C MET A 45 -4.95 4.44 19.62
N GLU A 46 -4.88 5.73 19.97
CA GLU A 46 -5.85 6.37 20.86
C GLU A 46 -7.10 6.76 20.10
N ASN A 47 -6.95 7.33 18.89
CA ASN A 47 -8.06 7.88 18.12
C ASN A 47 -8.61 6.95 17.03
N TYR A 48 -7.93 5.84 16.71
CA TYR A 48 -8.37 4.91 15.67
C TYR A 48 -8.48 3.45 16.16
N HIS A 49 -9.48 2.74 15.65
CA HIS A 49 -9.59 1.29 15.68
C HIS A 49 -8.88 0.72 14.46
N ASN A 50 -8.08 -0.34 14.64
CA ASN A 50 -7.48 -1.11 13.56
C ASN A 50 -8.14 -2.49 13.48
N ASN A 51 -8.44 -2.94 12.27
CA ASN A 51 -8.93 -4.28 11.99
C ASN A 51 -8.33 -4.79 10.68
N ALA A 52 -7.88 -6.03 10.66
CA ALA A 52 -7.37 -6.70 9.47
C ALA A 52 -8.09 -8.03 9.28
N HIS A 53 -8.54 -8.29 8.06
CA HIS A 53 -9.21 -9.54 7.70
C HIS A 53 -8.79 -10.02 6.31
N PRO A 54 -8.75 -11.35 6.10
CA PRO A 54 -8.39 -11.92 4.82
C PRO A 54 -9.47 -11.65 3.76
N ILE A 55 -9.05 -11.55 2.51
CA ILE A 55 -9.87 -11.57 1.30
C ILE A 55 -9.77 -12.99 0.72
N GLU A 56 -10.90 -13.69 0.63
CA GLU A 56 -10.95 -15.13 0.30
C GLU A 56 -10.79 -15.46 -1.20
N ASP A 57 -10.30 -14.51 -2.00
CA ASP A 57 -10.19 -14.64 -3.46
C ASP A 57 -8.74 -14.84 -3.93
N VAL A 58 -8.60 -15.36 -5.16
CA VAL A 58 -7.33 -15.49 -5.88
C VAL A 58 -7.34 -14.51 -7.05
N TYR A 59 -6.27 -13.74 -7.19
CA TYR A 59 -6.11 -12.73 -8.22
C TYR A 59 -4.98 -13.14 -9.17
N THR A 60 -5.17 -13.00 -10.47
CA THR A 60 -4.18 -13.39 -11.47
C THR A 60 -3.66 -12.19 -12.26
N ILE A 61 -2.41 -12.28 -12.69
CA ILE A 61 -1.76 -11.26 -13.51
C ILE A 61 -0.72 -11.89 -14.45
N ASP A 62 -0.67 -11.41 -15.69
CA ASP A 62 0.33 -11.84 -16.66
C ASP A 62 1.65 -11.07 -16.51
N ILE A 63 2.74 -11.80 -16.28
CA ILE A 63 4.09 -11.27 -16.15
C ILE A 63 4.94 -11.72 -17.34
N ASP A 64 5.48 -10.75 -18.08
CA ASP A 64 6.38 -10.96 -19.21
C ASP A 64 7.83 -11.03 -18.71
N LEU A 65 8.43 -12.22 -18.76
CA LEU A 65 9.82 -12.45 -18.35
C LEU A 65 10.82 -12.09 -19.46
N THR A 66 10.37 -11.80 -20.67
CA THR A 66 11.21 -11.35 -21.80
C THR A 66 11.39 -9.84 -21.83
N ASP A 67 10.40 -9.08 -21.35
CA ASP A 67 10.45 -7.64 -21.13
C ASP A 67 10.00 -7.28 -19.70
N LEU A 68 10.97 -7.29 -18.77
CA LEU A 68 10.71 -7.09 -17.34
C LEU A 68 10.09 -5.72 -17.03
N GLU A 69 10.47 -4.67 -17.76
CA GLU A 69 9.98 -3.31 -17.54
C GLU A 69 8.52 -3.14 -18.01
N SER A 70 8.09 -3.92 -19.01
CA SER A 70 6.69 -3.91 -19.48
C SER A 70 5.67 -4.29 -18.40
N ASN A 71 6.12 -4.95 -17.33
CA ASN A 71 5.26 -5.38 -16.24
C ASN A 71 4.91 -4.27 -15.27
N LYS A 72 5.69 -3.19 -15.24
CA LYS A 72 5.47 -2.10 -14.30
C LYS A 72 4.06 -1.52 -14.45
N GLU A 73 3.41 -1.27 -13.31
CA GLU A 73 2.04 -0.73 -13.21
C GLU A 73 0.93 -1.67 -13.74
N LYS A 74 1.24 -2.92 -14.14
CA LYS A 74 0.20 -3.92 -14.37
C LYS A 74 -0.55 -4.19 -13.06
N VAL A 75 -1.88 -4.18 -13.12
CA VAL A 75 -2.76 -4.26 -11.96
C VAL A 75 -3.14 -5.71 -11.67
N LEU A 76 -2.88 -6.14 -10.43
CA LEU A 76 -3.28 -7.45 -9.88
C LEU A 76 -4.65 -7.37 -9.21
N PHE A 77 -4.89 -6.29 -8.47
CA PHE A 77 -6.10 -6.08 -7.68
C PHE A 77 -6.57 -4.63 -7.81
N ASP A 78 -7.88 -4.42 -7.94
CA ASP A 78 -8.53 -3.11 -7.93
C ASP A 78 -9.98 -3.25 -7.46
N ASP A 79 -10.31 -2.68 -6.29
CA ASP A 79 -11.69 -2.58 -5.78
C ASP A 79 -12.30 -1.18 -5.94
N GLY A 80 -11.61 -0.28 -6.64
CA GLY A 80 -11.95 1.13 -6.83
C GLY A 80 -11.38 2.07 -5.77
N GLU A 81 -10.99 1.55 -4.61
CA GLU A 81 -10.44 2.33 -3.48
C GLU A 81 -8.99 1.93 -3.16
N ASN A 82 -8.68 0.64 -3.32
CA ASN A 82 -7.40 0.01 -3.05
C ASN A 82 -6.93 -0.71 -4.32
N GLN A 83 -5.63 -0.61 -4.59
CA GLN A 83 -5.01 -1.24 -5.76
C GLN A 83 -3.72 -1.97 -5.38
N ILE A 84 -3.46 -3.09 -6.03
CA ILE A 84 -2.15 -3.74 -6.03
C ILE A 84 -1.67 -3.84 -7.46
N TYR A 85 -0.45 -3.38 -7.70
CA TYR A 85 0.18 -3.41 -9.03
C TYR A 85 1.64 -3.83 -8.93
N VAL A 86 2.19 -4.30 -10.04
CA VAL A 86 3.60 -4.66 -10.13
C VAL A 86 4.44 -3.39 -10.08
N SER A 87 5.32 -3.27 -9.08
CA SER A 87 6.24 -2.13 -8.99
C SER A 87 7.49 -2.34 -9.82
N LYS A 88 8.01 -3.58 -9.85
CA LYS A 88 9.16 -4.00 -10.65
C LYS A 88 9.27 -5.53 -10.69
N VAL A 89 9.96 -6.02 -11.71
CA VAL A 89 10.42 -7.41 -11.81
C VAL A 89 11.94 -7.39 -11.98
N ILE A 90 12.67 -8.17 -11.20
CA ILE A 90 14.13 -8.24 -11.25
C ILE A 90 14.52 -9.67 -11.63
N ALA A 91 15.36 -9.84 -12.64
CA ALA A 91 16.03 -11.09 -12.91
C ALA A 91 17.41 -11.10 -12.26
N HIS A 92 17.79 -12.23 -11.66
CA HIS A 92 19.12 -12.44 -11.07
C HIS A 92 19.95 -13.38 -11.95
N GLN A 93 19.92 -14.67 -11.62
CA GLN A 93 20.46 -15.74 -12.44
C GLN A 93 19.47 -16.08 -13.55
N SER A 94 19.88 -16.94 -14.49
CA SER A 94 19.08 -17.27 -15.67
C SER A 94 17.64 -17.68 -15.35
N ASN A 95 17.38 -18.31 -14.19
CA ASN A 95 16.08 -18.84 -13.78
C ASN A 95 15.46 -18.24 -12.51
N GLU A 96 16.01 -17.15 -11.99
CA GLU A 96 15.57 -16.57 -10.71
C GLU A 96 15.04 -15.16 -10.92
N TYR A 97 13.81 -14.95 -10.46
CA TYR A 97 13.09 -13.68 -10.59
C TYR A 97 12.55 -13.23 -9.25
N GLU A 98 12.54 -11.93 -9.03
CA GLU A 98 11.83 -11.29 -7.92
C GLU A 98 10.71 -10.42 -8.47
N LEU A 99 9.50 -10.65 -7.95
CA LEU A 99 8.30 -9.93 -8.34
C LEU A 99 7.88 -9.05 -7.17
N PHE A 100 7.93 -7.74 -7.37
CA PHE A 100 7.55 -6.76 -6.35
C PHE A 100 6.15 -6.22 -6.67
N PHE A 101 5.29 -6.25 -5.66
CA PHE A 101 3.94 -5.75 -5.72
C PHE A 101 3.80 -4.59 -4.75
N LYS A 102 3.25 -3.48 -5.25
CA LYS A 102 2.99 -2.29 -4.47
C LYS A 102 1.50 -2.11 -4.29
N SER A 103 1.11 -1.98 -3.04
CA SER A 103 -0.24 -1.72 -2.57
C SER A 103 -0.44 -0.22 -2.38
N SER A 104 -1.53 0.30 -2.94
CA SER A 104 -2.02 1.66 -2.70
C SER A 104 -3.37 1.56 -2.01
N GLY A 105 -3.51 2.28 -0.89
CA GLY A 105 -4.76 2.37 -0.15
C GLY A 105 -5.44 3.73 -0.31
N ASN A 106 -6.60 3.87 0.34
CA ASN A 106 -7.30 5.14 0.45
C ASN A 106 -7.23 5.67 1.89
N PHE A 107 -7.21 6.99 2.06
CA PHE A 107 -7.22 7.61 3.38
C PHE A 107 -7.89 8.97 3.40
N SER A 108 -8.47 9.30 4.55
CA SER A 108 -9.16 10.55 4.84
C SER A 108 -9.10 10.85 6.33
N THR A 109 -9.65 11.98 6.77
CA THR A 109 -9.73 12.29 8.21
C THR A 109 -10.54 11.31 9.05
N ASP A 110 -11.33 10.45 8.41
CA ASP A 110 -12.19 9.48 9.08
C ASP A 110 -11.51 8.11 9.22
N GLY A 111 -10.40 7.89 8.53
CA GLY A 111 -9.67 6.63 8.55
C GLY A 111 -8.90 6.32 7.26
N ALA A 112 -8.40 5.10 7.17
CA ALA A 112 -7.67 4.58 6.01
C ALA A 112 -8.02 3.11 5.75
N THR A 113 -7.88 2.70 4.50
CA THR A 113 -7.93 1.29 4.07
C THR A 113 -6.73 0.97 3.21
N ILE A 114 -6.25 -0.27 3.28
CA ILE A 114 -5.30 -0.81 2.31
C ILE A 114 -5.55 -2.31 2.13
N VAL A 115 -5.47 -2.79 0.89
CA VAL A 115 -5.41 -4.21 0.57
C VAL A 115 -3.96 -4.55 0.23
N SER A 116 -3.37 -5.53 0.92
CA SER A 116 -1.97 -5.91 0.72
C SER A 116 -1.74 -7.40 0.95
N GLY A 117 -0.60 -7.92 0.50
CA GLY A 117 -0.11 -9.24 0.90
C GLY A 117 0.42 -9.30 2.34
N VAL A 118 0.43 -8.16 3.03
CA VAL A 118 0.84 -8.02 4.43
C VAL A 118 -0.37 -7.70 5.29
N GLU A 119 -0.53 -8.43 6.38
CA GLU A 119 -1.48 -8.13 7.43
C GLU A 119 -0.90 -7.11 8.40
N HIS A 120 -1.65 -6.03 8.67
CA HIS A 120 -1.26 -4.97 9.60
C HIS A 120 -2.22 -4.93 10.79
N LYS A 121 -1.73 -5.37 11.96
CA LYS A 121 -2.52 -5.47 13.20
C LYS A 121 -1.88 -4.68 14.33
N HIS A 122 -2.69 -3.91 15.05
CA HIS A 122 -2.25 -3.28 16.28
C HIS A 122 -2.24 -4.27 17.44
N THR A 123 -1.11 -4.32 18.13
CA THR A 123 -0.91 -5.08 19.37
C THR A 123 -0.55 -4.14 20.52
N LEU A 124 -0.37 -4.67 21.74
CA LEU A 124 0.09 -3.88 22.88
C LEU A 124 1.48 -3.24 22.64
N ASP A 125 2.27 -3.83 21.74
CA ASP A 125 3.64 -3.41 21.43
C ASP A 125 3.71 -2.50 20.17
N GLY A 126 2.56 -2.10 19.63
CA GLY A 126 2.45 -1.25 18.43
C GLY A 126 1.94 -2.00 17.19
N LEU A 127 2.15 -1.42 16.01
CA LEU A 127 1.79 -2.04 14.74
C LEU A 127 2.67 -3.26 14.46
N GLN A 128 2.05 -4.43 14.36
CA GLN A 128 2.66 -5.65 13.87
C GLN A 128 2.27 -5.86 12.41
N SER A 129 3.27 -6.07 11.56
CA SER A 129 3.08 -6.42 10.14
C SER A 129 3.51 -7.86 9.91
N THR A 130 2.74 -8.64 9.16
CA THR A 130 3.04 -10.05 8.89
C THR A 130 2.72 -10.38 7.43
N PHE A 131 3.70 -10.91 6.69
CA PHE A 131 3.48 -11.37 5.32
C PHE A 131 2.53 -12.58 5.34
N GLN A 132 1.40 -12.47 4.65
CA GLN A 132 0.37 -13.51 4.58
C GLN A 132 0.16 -14.04 3.16
N ALA A 133 0.41 -13.23 2.11
CA ALA A 133 0.09 -13.63 0.75
C ALA A 133 0.87 -14.88 0.30
N GLU A 134 0.21 -15.65 -0.53
CA GLU A 134 0.75 -16.83 -1.20
C GLU A 134 0.68 -16.62 -2.70
N ALA A 135 1.63 -17.17 -3.45
CA ALA A 135 1.62 -17.02 -4.90
C ALA A 135 2.15 -18.26 -5.62
N GLU A 136 1.64 -18.48 -6.83
CA GLU A 136 2.10 -19.50 -7.76
C GLU A 136 2.11 -18.93 -9.18
N ALA A 137 3.05 -19.39 -10.00
CA ALA A 137 3.13 -19.05 -11.42
C ALA A 137 2.73 -20.26 -12.25
N ALA A 138 1.88 -20.06 -13.25
CA ALA A 138 1.54 -21.04 -14.25
C ALA A 138 2.25 -20.72 -15.57
N TYR A 139 2.90 -21.73 -16.14
CA TYR A 139 3.52 -21.65 -17.46
C TYR A 139 3.44 -23.01 -18.16
N SER A 140 2.98 -23.02 -19.41
CA SER A 140 2.86 -24.24 -20.24
C SER A 140 2.11 -25.40 -19.58
N GLY A 141 1.17 -25.10 -18.68
CA GLY A 141 0.34 -26.08 -17.97
C GLY A 141 0.94 -26.61 -16.67
N ASP A 142 2.17 -26.22 -16.32
CA ASP A 142 2.82 -26.51 -15.04
C ASP A 142 2.72 -25.32 -14.09
N THR A 143 2.76 -25.61 -12.78
CA THR A 143 2.66 -24.62 -11.70
C THR A 143 3.93 -24.58 -10.86
N TYR A 144 4.40 -23.38 -10.55
CA TYR A 144 5.64 -23.12 -9.82
C TYR A 144 5.34 -22.26 -8.60
N PRO A 145 5.62 -22.74 -7.37
CA PRO A 145 5.36 -21.94 -6.17
C PRO A 145 6.31 -20.75 -6.08
N LEU A 146 5.78 -19.59 -5.69
CA LEU A 146 6.56 -18.42 -5.36
C LEU A 146 6.80 -18.38 -3.84
N SER A 147 8.03 -18.10 -3.44
CA SER A 147 8.40 -18.01 -2.03
C SER A 147 8.35 -16.55 -1.56
N PRO A 148 7.76 -16.24 -0.40
CA PRO A 148 7.81 -14.90 0.18
C PRO A 148 9.26 -14.44 0.34
N LEU A 149 9.56 -13.22 -0.10
CA LEU A 149 10.92 -12.67 -0.09
C LEU A 149 11.08 -11.57 0.96
N ASP A 150 10.33 -10.48 0.80
CA ASP A 150 10.47 -9.28 1.64
C ASP A 150 9.18 -8.46 1.65
N TYR A 151 9.05 -7.57 2.63
CA TYR A 151 8.00 -6.56 2.68
C TYR A 151 8.48 -5.30 3.40
N SER A 152 8.05 -4.12 2.94
CA SER A 152 8.42 -2.84 3.57
C SER A 152 7.57 -2.52 4.79
N GLY A 153 6.32 -2.99 4.80
CA GLY A 153 5.29 -2.48 5.70
C GLY A 153 4.93 -1.03 5.42
N LEU A 154 4.08 -0.46 6.28
CA LEU A 154 3.55 0.92 6.16
C LEU A 154 4.43 1.98 6.83
N SER A 155 5.64 1.62 7.26
CA SER A 155 6.53 2.55 7.96
C SER A 155 6.97 3.64 6.98
N TYR A 156 6.47 4.86 7.20
CA TYR A 156 6.81 6.09 6.46
C TYR A 156 6.19 6.29 5.06
N SER A 157 5.15 5.54 4.67
CA SER A 157 4.57 5.72 3.33
C SER A 157 3.06 5.49 3.28
N GLU A 158 2.42 6.04 2.24
CA GLU A 158 0.99 5.81 1.94
C GLU A 158 0.74 4.45 1.27
N THR A 159 1.81 3.69 1.07
CA THR A 159 1.85 2.46 0.28
C THR A 159 2.53 1.34 1.07
N ASP A 160 2.19 0.11 0.74
CA ASP A 160 2.91 -1.07 1.21
C ASP A 160 3.56 -1.76 0.01
N GLU A 161 4.66 -2.47 0.22
CA GLU A 161 5.31 -3.27 -0.81
C GLU A 161 5.60 -4.65 -0.24
N PHE A 162 5.30 -5.68 -1.02
CA PHE A 162 5.62 -7.07 -0.73
C PHE A 162 6.19 -7.75 -1.98
N ALA A 163 7.08 -8.70 -1.77
CA ALA A 163 7.83 -9.33 -2.84
C ALA A 163 7.84 -10.85 -2.73
N PHE A 164 7.86 -11.47 -3.89
CA PHE A 164 8.01 -12.91 -4.05
C PHE A 164 9.25 -13.26 -4.86
N HIS A 165 9.84 -14.40 -4.56
CA HIS A 165 10.91 -15.02 -5.33
C HIS A 165 10.37 -16.21 -6.12
N LEU A 166 10.61 -16.21 -7.43
CA LEU A 166 10.30 -17.28 -8.37
C LEU A 166 11.61 -17.93 -8.84
N LYS A 167 11.67 -19.26 -8.74
CA LYS A 167 12.75 -20.06 -9.34
C LYS A 167 12.17 -21.07 -10.32
N LEU A 168 12.59 -20.97 -11.57
CA LEU A 168 12.16 -21.88 -12.63
C LEU A 168 13.19 -23.00 -12.87
N PRO A 169 12.77 -24.19 -13.30
CA PRO A 169 13.69 -25.22 -13.77
C PRO A 169 14.42 -24.78 -15.05
N ASP A 170 15.68 -25.17 -15.22
CA ASP A 170 16.48 -24.80 -16.40
C ASP A 170 15.86 -25.30 -17.73
N GLU A 171 15.11 -26.39 -17.67
CA GLU A 171 14.40 -26.97 -18.83
C GLU A 171 13.32 -26.02 -19.37
N VAL A 172 12.69 -25.24 -18.50
CA VAL A 172 11.61 -24.30 -18.83
C VAL A 172 12.16 -23.00 -19.44
N LEU A 173 13.38 -22.62 -19.07
CA LEU A 173 14.00 -21.39 -19.55
C LEU A 173 14.19 -21.33 -21.06
N SER A 174 14.48 -22.47 -21.68
CA SER A 174 14.72 -22.54 -23.12
C SER A 174 13.46 -22.21 -23.92
N ASP A 175 12.28 -22.44 -23.34
CA ASP A 175 10.98 -22.16 -23.96
C ASP A 175 10.50 -20.72 -23.65
N ILE A 176 10.91 -20.16 -22.51
CA ILE A 176 10.59 -18.77 -22.10
C ILE A 176 11.25 -17.74 -23.02
N GLU A 177 12.36 -18.05 -23.67
CA GLU A 177 13.03 -17.13 -24.61
C GLU A 177 12.17 -16.76 -25.84
N GLU A 178 11.10 -17.51 -26.16
CA GLU A 178 10.22 -17.26 -27.31
C GLU A 178 8.89 -16.55 -26.98
N GLU A 179 8.20 -16.93 -25.89
CA GLU A 179 6.89 -16.34 -25.52
C GLU A 179 6.78 -15.84 -24.07
N GLY A 180 7.79 -16.11 -23.22
CA GLY A 180 8.01 -15.84 -21.78
C GLY A 180 6.98 -15.17 -20.85
N ILE A 181 5.69 -15.23 -21.15
CA ILE A 181 4.61 -14.72 -20.30
C ILE A 181 4.16 -15.85 -19.38
N ILE A 182 4.18 -15.56 -18.08
CA ILE A 182 3.66 -16.45 -17.03
C ILE A 182 2.40 -15.83 -16.42
N GLU A 183 1.43 -16.65 -16.04
CA GLU A 183 0.29 -16.19 -15.22
C GLU A 183 0.67 -16.35 -13.75
N VAL A 184 0.66 -15.28 -12.97
CA VAL A 184 0.92 -15.31 -11.53
C VAL A 184 -0.40 -15.19 -10.78
N ALA A 185 -0.74 -16.21 -10.01
CA ALA A 185 -1.87 -16.22 -9.09
C ALA A 185 -1.41 -15.83 -7.68
N VAL A 186 -2.09 -14.88 -7.06
CA VAL A 186 -1.82 -14.41 -5.70
C VAL A 186 -3.08 -14.56 -4.85
N ALA A 187 -2.92 -15.16 -3.67
CA ALA A 187 -3.99 -15.45 -2.73
C ALA A 187 -3.66 -14.92 -1.32
N ASN A 188 -4.64 -15.01 -0.43
CA ASN A 188 -4.50 -14.64 0.99
C ASN A 188 -4.07 -13.17 1.20
N LEU A 189 -4.64 -12.27 0.40
CA LEU A 189 -4.53 -10.83 0.60
C LEU A 189 -5.33 -10.41 1.85
N TYR A 190 -4.93 -9.31 2.48
CA TYR A 190 -5.57 -8.76 3.67
C TYR A 190 -6.06 -7.34 3.43
N LEU A 191 -7.31 -7.09 3.78
CA LEU A 191 -7.85 -5.74 3.94
C LEU A 191 -7.56 -5.28 5.37
N THR A 192 -6.76 -4.22 5.49
CA THR A 192 -6.57 -3.50 6.76
C THR A 192 -7.36 -2.20 6.74
N ILE A 193 -8.09 -1.95 7.83
CA ILE A 193 -8.91 -0.76 8.04
C ILE A 193 -8.46 -0.07 9.33
N TRP A 194 -8.21 1.23 9.24
CA TRP A 194 -8.16 2.14 10.37
C TRP A 194 -9.41 3.02 10.35
N ALA A 195 -10.20 3.01 11.42
CA ALA A 195 -11.43 3.79 11.51
C ALA A 195 -11.44 4.61 12.80
N LYS A 196 -11.85 5.86 12.73
CA LYS A 196 -11.92 6.74 13.92
C LYS A 196 -12.83 6.16 15.00
N LYS A 197 -12.44 6.29 16.26
CA LYS A 197 -13.24 5.89 17.43
C LYS A 197 -14.40 6.84 17.71
#